data_AF-A0A925HUK2-F1
#
_entry.id   AF-A0A925HUK2-F1
#
_cell.length_a   1.000
_cell.length_b   1.000
_cell.length_c   1.000
_cell.angle_alpha   90.00
_cell.angle_beta   90.00
_cell.angle_gamma   90.00
#
_symmetry.space_group_name_H-M   'P 1'
#
loop_
_entity.id
_entity.type
_entity.pdbx_description
1 polymer ?
#
loop_
_entity_poly.entity_id
_entity_poly.type
_entity_poly.pdbx_seq_one_letter_code
_entity_poly.pdbx_strand_id
1 'polypeptide(L)'
;MKRLFFLLILGLSGSLSAQPLKAKIKIDADRKVGEIDKNLYGNFTEHLGRCIYGGIYEPGSSQADANGFRKDVTNVRYPGGNFVSGYH
;
A
#
# COMPACT_ATOMS: atom_id res chain seq x y z
N MET A 1 37.05 37.84 -31.81
CA MET A 1 35.72 38.02 -31.17
C MET A 1 35.03 36.71 -30.78
N LYS A 2 35.27 35.57 -31.45
CA LYS A 2 34.62 34.28 -31.11
C LYS A 2 35.10 33.59 -29.82
N ARG A 3 36.35 33.84 -29.39
CA ARG A 3 36.92 33.25 -28.15
C ARG A 3 36.38 33.89 -26.86
N LEU A 4 35.97 35.17 -26.93
CA LEU A 4 35.40 35.89 -25.79
C LEU A 4 33.95 35.46 -25.50
N PHE A 5 33.21 35.08 -26.54
CA PHE A 5 31.86 34.54 -26.44
C PHE A 5 31.84 33.12 -25.82
N PHE A 6 32.90 32.33 -26.04
CA PHE A 6 33.00 30.95 -25.54
C PHE A 6 33.28 30.89 -24.02
N LEU A 7 34.00 31.88 -23.48
CA LEU A 7 34.30 31.98 -22.05
C LEU A 7 33.07 32.41 -21.22
N LEU A 8 32.11 33.12 -21.82
CA LEU A 8 30.89 33.56 -21.15
C LEU A 8 29.92 32.39 -20.86
N ILE A 9 29.95 31.36 -21.69
CA ILE A 9 29.06 30.19 -21.57
C ILE A 9 29.57 29.21 -20.50
N LEU A 10 30.89 29.10 -20.29
CA LEU A 10 31.44 28.25 -19.22
C LEU A 10 31.13 28.77 -17.81
N GLY A 11 31.01 30.10 -17.64
CA GLY A 11 30.67 30.73 -16.36
C GLY A 11 29.23 30.51 -15.89
N LEU A 12 28.35 30.03 -16.77
CA LEU A 12 26.95 29.70 -16.46
C LEU A 12 26.73 28.21 -16.15
N SER A 13 27.78 27.46 -15.84
CA SER A 13 27.72 26.09 -15.34
C SER A 13 27.34 26.04 -13.85
N GLY A 14 26.44 26.92 -13.41
CA GLY A 14 25.90 26.87 -12.06
C GLY A 14 25.11 25.57 -11.92
N SER A 15 25.56 24.70 -11.02
CA SER A 15 24.92 23.40 -10.77
C SER A 15 23.43 23.62 -10.52
N LEU A 16 22.59 23.13 -11.43
CA LEU A 16 21.14 23.10 -11.27
C LEU A 16 20.82 22.03 -10.21
N SER A 17 21.13 22.31 -8.95
CA SER A 17 20.71 21.46 -7.85
C SER A 17 19.19 21.54 -7.78
N ALA A 18 18.51 20.41 -7.93
CA ALA A 18 17.10 20.32 -7.62
C ALA A 18 16.88 20.88 -6.20
N GLN A 19 16.00 21.88 -6.06
CA GLN A 19 15.65 22.36 -4.74
C GLN A 19 14.96 21.22 -3.97
N PRO A 20 15.37 20.93 -2.73
CA PRO A 20 14.70 19.90 -1.95
C PRO A 20 13.25 20.35 -1.72
N LEU A 21 12.31 19.47 -2.06
CA LEU A 21 10.89 19.72 -1.81
C LEU A 21 10.69 19.93 -0.30
N LYS A 22 10.23 21.12 0.09
CA LYS A 22 9.92 21.44 1.49
C LYS A 22 8.42 21.23 1.73
N ALA A 23 8.08 20.23 2.55
CA ALA A 23 6.73 20.02 3.06
C ALA A 23 6.59 20.58 4.49
N LYS A 24 5.43 21.15 4.81
CA LYS A 24 5.08 21.61 6.17
C LYS A 24 3.80 20.92 6.61
N ILE A 25 3.83 20.28 7.77
CA ILE A 25 2.68 19.60 8.39
C ILE A 25 2.39 20.30 9.74
N LYS A 26 1.11 20.50 10.06
CA LYS A 26 0.65 20.94 11.39
C LYS A 26 -0.40 19.94 11.86
N ILE A 27 -0.28 19.47 13.10
CA ILE A 27 -1.25 18.60 13.75
C ILE A 27 -1.91 19.38 14.88
N ASP A 28 -3.23 19.32 14.94
CA ASP A 28 -4.07 19.96 15.95
C ASP A 28 -5.04 18.89 16.48
N ALA A 29 -4.83 18.45 17.72
CA ALA A 29 -5.56 17.33 18.30
C ALA A 29 -7.01 17.69 18.69
N ASP A 30 -7.29 18.98 18.88
CA ASP A 30 -8.63 19.46 19.23
C ASP A 30 -9.53 19.54 17.99
N ARG A 31 -8.92 19.66 16.80
CA ARG A 31 -9.63 19.68 15.51
C ARG A 31 -9.94 18.27 15.00
N LYS A 32 -10.92 17.60 15.60
CA LYS A 32 -11.40 16.27 15.17
C LYS A 32 -12.21 16.35 13.87
N VAL A 33 -11.97 15.43 12.92
CA VAL A 33 -12.74 15.30 11.68
C VAL A 33 -13.92 14.34 11.86
N GLY A 34 -13.70 13.22 12.56
CA GLY A 34 -14.70 12.19 12.81
C GLY A 34 -14.06 10.96 13.46
N GLU A 35 -14.89 9.97 13.80
CA GLU A 35 -14.42 8.66 14.24
C GLU A 35 -14.02 7.81 13.03
N ILE A 36 -12.93 7.05 13.17
CA ILE A 36 -12.49 6.11 12.13
C ILE A 36 -13.27 4.82 12.32
N ASP A 37 -14.10 4.45 11.33
CA ASP A 37 -14.81 3.17 11.34
C ASP A 37 -13.79 2.01 11.28
N LYS A 38 -13.89 1.07 12.23
CA LYS A 38 -13.02 -0.11 12.31
C LYS A 38 -13.03 -0.96 11.03
N ASN A 39 -14.10 -0.90 10.23
CA ASN A 39 -14.25 -1.66 8.99
C ASN A 39 -13.40 -1.06 7.84
N LEU A 40 -12.85 0.15 7.99
CA LEU A 40 -11.84 0.69 7.06
C LEU A 40 -10.58 -0.18 7.03
N TYR A 41 -10.32 -0.94 8.08
CA TYR A 41 -9.22 -1.90 8.17
C TYR A 41 -9.61 -3.33 7.76
N GLY A 42 -10.78 -3.49 7.12
CA GLY A 42 -11.24 -4.78 6.62
C GLY A 42 -10.38 -5.31 5.46
N ASN A 43 -10.36 -6.62 5.31
CA ASN A 43 -9.64 -7.32 4.25
C ASN A 43 -10.59 -7.94 3.22
N PHE A 44 -10.04 -8.40 2.10
CA PHE A 44 -10.78 -9.09 1.06
C PHE A 44 -10.10 -10.40 0.68
N THR A 45 -10.90 -11.45 0.53
CA THR A 45 -10.45 -12.80 0.20
C THR A 45 -11.35 -13.43 -0.84
N GLU A 46 -10.74 -14.11 -1.80
CA GLU A 46 -11.39 -14.73 -2.95
C GLU A 46 -10.78 -16.12 -3.15
N HIS A 47 -11.55 -17.05 -3.74
CA HIS A 47 -11.01 -18.32 -4.21
C HIS A 47 -10.13 -18.13 -5.45
N LEU A 48 -8.98 -17.49 -5.24
CA LEU A 48 -8.02 -17.15 -6.28
C LEU A 48 -6.61 -17.57 -5.86
N GLY A 49 -6.00 -18.41 -6.68
CA GLY A 49 -4.66 -18.96 -6.40
C GLY A 49 -4.60 -19.64 -5.04
N ARG A 50 -3.67 -19.18 -4.19
CA ARG A 50 -3.46 -19.71 -2.83
C ARG A 50 -4.06 -18.84 -1.72
N CYS A 51 -5.03 -17.98 -2.03
CA CYS A 51 -5.63 -17.11 -1.01
C CYS A 51 -6.40 -17.93 0.04
N ILE A 52 -7.24 -18.87 -0.41
CA ILE A 52 -7.94 -19.80 0.48
C ILE A 52 -7.08 -21.03 0.76
N TYR A 53 -6.88 -21.89 -0.25
CA TYR A 53 -6.15 -23.15 -0.10
C TYR A 53 -4.63 -22.92 -0.13
N GLY A 54 -3.92 -23.30 0.94
CA GLY A 54 -2.50 -22.97 1.12
C GLY A 54 -2.27 -21.51 1.55
N GLY A 55 -3.34 -20.82 1.95
CA GLY A 55 -3.32 -19.50 2.55
C GLY A 55 -4.06 -19.53 3.88
N ILE A 56 -5.30 -19.04 3.90
CA ILE A 56 -6.13 -18.99 5.12
C ILE A 56 -6.50 -20.38 5.61
N TYR A 57 -6.68 -21.33 4.70
CA TYR A 57 -6.96 -22.72 5.01
C TYR A 57 -5.74 -23.58 4.65
N GLU A 58 -5.03 -24.04 5.69
CA GLU A 58 -3.85 -24.89 5.57
C GLU A 58 -3.77 -25.87 6.77
N PRO A 59 -4.52 -26.99 6.75
CA PRO A 59 -4.62 -27.91 7.88
C PRO A 59 -3.30 -28.51 8.38
N GLY A 60 -2.29 -28.62 7.52
CA GLY A 60 -0.96 -29.12 7.89
C GLY A 60 -0.06 -28.08 8.55
N SER A 61 -0.49 -26.82 8.66
CA SER A 61 0.31 -25.75 9.24
C SER A 61 0.37 -25.85 10.77
N SER A 62 1.54 -25.56 11.35
CA SER A 62 1.66 -25.40 12.81
C SER A 62 0.85 -24.24 13.38
N GLN A 63 0.40 -23.33 12.51
CA GLN A 63 -0.43 -22.17 12.85
C GLN A 63 -1.93 -22.40 12.60
N ALA A 64 -2.32 -23.59 12.14
CA ALA A 64 -3.71 -23.96 11.95
C ALA A 64 -4.42 -24.19 13.28
N ASP A 65 -5.72 -23.89 13.31
CA ASP A 65 -6.63 -24.36 14.34
C ASP A 65 -7.14 -25.78 14.04
N ALA A 66 -8.04 -26.29 14.89
CA ALA A 66 -8.62 -27.63 14.75
C ALA A 66 -9.45 -27.81 13.47
N ASN A 67 -9.87 -26.70 12.84
CA ASN A 67 -10.63 -26.71 11.60
C ASN A 67 -9.74 -26.47 10.37
N GLY A 68 -8.43 -26.31 10.55
CA GLY A 68 -7.47 -26.06 9.48
C GLY A 68 -7.31 -24.60 9.07
N PHE A 69 -7.92 -23.66 9.82
CA PHE A 69 -7.77 -22.23 9.55
C PHE A 69 -6.55 -21.64 10.27
N ARG A 70 -5.82 -20.80 9.55
CA ARG A 70 -4.76 -19.96 10.10
C ARG A 70 -5.36 -18.91 11.05
N LYS A 71 -4.87 -18.90 12.29
CA LYS A 71 -5.41 -18.04 13.37
C LYS A 71 -5.07 -16.55 13.24
N ASP A 72 -4.18 -16.20 12.33
CA ASP A 72 -3.67 -14.85 12.08
C ASP A 72 -4.53 -14.01 11.11
N VAL A 73 -5.66 -14.55 10.64
CA VAL A 73 -6.52 -13.89 9.62
C VAL A 73 -7.92 -13.61 10.17
N THR A 74 -8.36 -12.35 10.13
CA THR A 74 -9.69 -11.93 10.60
C THR A 74 -10.31 -10.83 9.72
N ASN A 75 -11.62 -10.60 9.86
CA ASN A 75 -12.40 -9.52 9.22
C ASN A 75 -12.22 -9.41 7.70
N VAL A 76 -12.87 -10.32 6.97
CA VAL A 76 -12.71 -10.48 5.52
C VAL A 76 -14.03 -10.52 4.76
N ARG A 77 -14.10 -9.79 3.65
CA ARG A 77 -15.13 -9.98 2.63
C ARG A 77 -14.82 -11.25 1.82
N TYR A 78 -15.82 -12.11 1.64
CA TYR A 78 -15.73 -13.44 1.01
C TYR A 78 -17.09 -13.82 0.40
N PRO A 79 -17.21 -14.71 -0.62
CA PRO A 79 -16.17 -15.37 -1.43
C PRO A 79 -15.80 -14.56 -2.68
N GLY A 80 -15.80 -13.22 -2.57
CA GLY A 80 -16.14 -12.27 -3.63
C GLY A 80 -15.21 -12.18 -4.84
N GLY A 81 -15.17 -10.99 -5.45
CA GLY A 81 -14.41 -10.75 -6.68
C GLY A 81 -15.10 -11.37 -7.89
N ASN A 82 -14.33 -11.83 -8.86
CA ASN A 82 -14.88 -12.41 -10.08
C ASN A 82 -15.38 -13.85 -9.84
N PHE A 83 -14.77 -14.55 -8.89
CA PHE A 83 -15.12 -15.91 -8.52
C PHE A 83 -16.61 -16.06 -8.19
N VAL A 84 -17.15 -15.17 -7.35
CA VAL A 84 -18.54 -15.28 -6.89
C VAL A 84 -19.56 -15.13 -8.01
N SER A 85 -19.19 -14.53 -9.15
CA SER A 85 -20.11 -14.33 -10.29
C SER A 85 -20.57 -15.64 -10.95
N GLY A 86 -19.88 -16.76 -10.71
CA GLY A 86 -20.25 -18.08 -11.24
C GLY A 86 -20.18 -19.21 -10.20
N TYR A 87 -20.12 -18.87 -8.91
CA TYR A 87 -20.05 -19.83 -7.82
C TYR A 87 -21.46 -20.31 -7.43
N HIS A 88 -21.61 -21.62 -7.15
CA HIS A 88 -22.89 -22.29 -6.85
C HIS A 88 -22.84 -23.01 -5.51
#